data_AF-A0A7T3UZ98-F1
#
_entry.id   AF-A0A7T3UZ98-F1
#
_cell.length_a   1.000
_cell.length_b   1.000
_cell.length_c   1.000
_cell.angle_alpha   90.00
_cell.angle_beta   90.00
_cell.angle_gamma   90.00
#
_symmetry.space_group_name_H-M   'P 1'
#
loop_
_entity.id
_entity.type
_entity.pdbx_description
1 polymer ?
#
loop_
_entity_poly.entity_id
_entity_poly.type
_entity_poly.pdbx_seq_one_letter_code
_entity_poly.pdbx_strand_id
1 'polypeptide(L)'
;WAALCQQGTQKVAQSSSVKISMFTILLTALFLFYPYSANITSLLQTPGKAFNSLDEIVASPLKILVHDMPYSKHILKDNNSSLIRKVYHEKIIADQPELCGVFVNIETGVEKVRSGLYGFQADVLLGYTEIERKWTDKEKCLLDQIGFLVVPRSAIPVPPNSGYKEVFRQL
;
A
#
# COMPACT_ATOMS: atom_id res chain seq x y z
N TRP A 1 29.32 -33.41 0.26
CA TRP A 1 29.43 -31.95 0.05
C TRP A 1 29.24 -31.58 -1.41
N ALA A 2 30.03 -32.10 -2.37
CA ALA A 2 29.90 -31.77 -3.80
C ALA A 2 28.47 -31.96 -4.38
N ALA A 3 27.81 -33.09 -4.09
CA ALA A 3 26.44 -33.36 -4.57
C ALA A 3 25.37 -32.39 -4.02
N LEU A 4 25.57 -31.81 -2.82
CA LEU A 4 24.63 -30.87 -2.20
C LEU A 4 24.70 -29.49 -2.86
N CYS A 5 25.89 -29.08 -3.31
CA CYS A 5 26.10 -27.80 -4.00
C CYS A 5 25.95 -27.92 -5.53
N GLN A 6 25.41 -29.03 -6.04
CA GLN A 6 25.41 -29.39 -7.48
C GLN A 6 26.81 -29.33 -8.13
N GLN A 7 27.89 -29.40 -7.34
CA GLN A 7 29.24 -29.47 -7.86
C GLN A 7 29.48 -30.91 -8.33
N GLY A 8 29.69 -31.06 -9.64
CA GLY A 8 29.94 -32.36 -10.26
C GLY A 8 31.12 -33.09 -9.59
N THR A 9 31.02 -34.42 -9.48
CA THR A 9 32.07 -35.22 -8.87
C THR A 9 33.04 -35.71 -9.95
N GLN A 10 34.34 -35.43 -9.82
CA GLN A 10 35.35 -35.95 -10.76
C GLN A 10 35.63 -37.46 -10.62
N LYS A 11 35.12 -38.11 -9.56
CA LYS A 11 35.29 -39.55 -9.33
C LYS A 11 34.05 -40.32 -9.77
N VAL A 12 34.21 -41.23 -10.74
CA VAL A 12 33.13 -42.10 -11.22
C VAL A 12 32.91 -43.26 -10.24
N ALA A 13 31.67 -43.45 -9.81
CA ALA A 13 31.28 -44.58 -8.97
C ALA A 13 31.38 -45.90 -9.74
N GLN A 14 32.19 -46.85 -9.24
CA GLN A 14 32.44 -48.12 -9.93
C GLN A 14 31.36 -49.19 -9.71
N SER A 15 30.69 -49.19 -8.55
CA SER A 15 29.64 -50.16 -8.21
C SER A 15 28.24 -49.66 -8.56
N SER A 16 27.36 -50.55 -9.06
CA SER A 16 25.96 -50.24 -9.41
C SER A 16 25.15 -49.70 -8.22
N SER A 17 25.37 -50.23 -7.01
CA SER A 17 24.68 -49.76 -5.80
C SER A 17 25.03 -48.30 -5.46
N VAL A 18 26.28 -47.89 -5.71
CA VAL A 18 26.74 -46.52 -5.48
C VAL A 18 26.15 -45.57 -6.51
N LYS A 19 25.98 -46.01 -7.76
CA LYS A 19 25.32 -45.22 -8.82
C LYS A 19 23.86 -44.94 -8.48
N ILE A 20 23.13 -45.95 -8.01
CA ILE A 20 21.73 -45.81 -7.60
C ILE A 20 21.63 -44.86 -6.40
N SER A 21 22.48 -45.03 -5.39
CA SER A 21 22.48 -44.14 -4.22
C SER A 21 22.87 -42.69 -4.56
N MET A 22 23.81 -42.48 -5.48
CA MET A 22 24.14 -41.13 -5.95
C MET A 22 22.98 -40.50 -6.71
N PHE A 23 22.31 -41.29 -7.57
CA PHE A 23 21.15 -40.82 -8.32
C PHE A 23 20.01 -40.40 -7.38
N THR A 24 19.68 -41.21 -6.37
CA THR A 24 18.63 -40.87 -5.41
C THR A 24 18.97 -39.64 -4.57
N ILE A 25 20.23 -39.48 -4.14
CA ILE A 25 20.68 -38.28 -3.42
C ILE A 25 20.59 -37.03 -4.31
N LEU A 26 21.00 -37.13 -5.58
CA LEU A 26 20.97 -36.01 -6.52
C LEU A 26 19.52 -35.61 -6.85
N LEU A 27 18.64 -36.59 -7.02
CA LEU A 27 17.21 -36.38 -7.22
C LEU A 27 16.57 -35.71 -6.01
N THR A 28 16.89 -36.17 -4.79
CA THR A 28 16.40 -35.58 -3.54
C THR A 28 16.87 -34.14 -3.37
N ALA A 29 18.14 -33.86 -3.69
CA ALA A 29 18.70 -32.50 -3.66
C ALA A 29 17.99 -31.58 -4.67
N LEU A 30 17.68 -32.06 -5.87
CA LEU A 30 16.93 -31.31 -6.88
C LEU A 30 15.51 -30.95 -6.38
N PHE A 31 14.81 -31.93 -5.80
CA PHE A 31 13.47 -31.71 -5.23
C PHE A 31 13.46 -30.74 -4.05
N LEU A 32 14.56 -30.62 -3.29
CA LEU A 32 14.69 -29.62 -2.23
C LEU A 32 15.04 -28.23 -2.76
N PHE A 33 15.85 -28.16 -3.82
CA PHE A 33 16.28 -26.88 -4.39
C PHE A 33 15.14 -26.13 -5.07
N TYR A 34 14.26 -26.84 -5.77
CA TYR A 34 13.12 -26.25 -6.48
C TYR A 34 12.18 -25.41 -5.58
N PRO A 35 11.60 -25.94 -4.48
CA PRO A 35 10.75 -25.16 -3.60
C PRO A 35 11.54 -24.07 -2.86
N TYR A 36 12.82 -24.29 -2.55
CA TYR A 36 13.66 -23.27 -1.89
C TYR A 36 13.89 -22.05 -2.78
N SER A 37 14.26 -22.25 -4.04
CA SER A 37 14.40 -21.18 -5.02
C SER A 37 13.06 -20.46 -5.25
N ALA A 38 11.95 -21.20 -5.37
CA ALA A 38 10.63 -20.61 -5.52
C ALA A 38 10.23 -19.74 -4.31
N ASN A 39 10.55 -20.18 -3.09
CA ASN A 39 10.23 -19.45 -1.87
C ASN A 39 11.05 -18.16 -1.75
N ILE A 40 12.35 -18.20 -2.08
CA ILE A 40 13.20 -16.99 -2.15
C ILE A 40 12.63 -15.99 -3.16
N THR A 41 12.26 -16.45 -4.37
CA THR A 41 11.68 -15.54 -5.37
C THR A 41 10.34 -14.97 -4.92
N SER A 42 9.50 -15.76 -4.23
CA SER A 42 8.23 -15.29 -3.68
C SER A 42 8.46 -14.22 -2.60
N LEU A 43 9.44 -14.41 -1.72
CA LEU A 43 9.83 -13.41 -0.72
C LEU A 43 10.31 -12.10 -1.35
N LEU A 44 11.11 -12.17 -2.43
CA LEU A 44 11.60 -11.00 -3.15
C LEU A 44 10.52 -10.32 -4.00
N GLN A 45 9.55 -11.08 -4.52
CA GLN A 45 8.46 -10.56 -5.34
C GLN A 45 7.30 -10.01 -4.52
N THR A 46 7.17 -10.41 -3.25
CA THR A 46 6.11 -9.89 -2.37
C THR A 46 6.48 -8.46 -1.98
N PRO A 47 5.76 -7.43 -2.48
CA PRO A 47 5.94 -6.10 -1.94
C PRO A 47 5.54 -6.16 -0.47
N GLY A 48 6.46 -5.85 0.43
CA GLY A 48 6.14 -5.71 1.83
C GLY A 48 5.11 -4.59 1.98
N LYS A 49 3.97 -4.86 2.62
CA LYS A 49 3.06 -3.80 3.05
C LYS A 49 3.84 -2.89 3.97
N ALA A 50 4.02 -1.64 3.56
CA ALA A 50 4.88 -0.71 4.29
C ALA A 50 4.20 -0.23 5.58
N PHE A 51 2.87 -0.16 5.58
CA PHE A 51 2.09 0.37 6.70
C PHE A 51 0.79 -0.43 6.87
N ASN A 52 0.46 -0.78 8.11
CA ASN A 52 -0.82 -1.44 8.44
C ASN A 52 -1.75 -0.56 9.28
N SER A 53 -1.21 0.45 9.97
CA SER A 53 -1.97 1.36 10.84
C SER A 53 -1.60 2.82 10.60
N LEU A 54 -2.55 3.71 10.92
CA LEU A 54 -2.33 5.15 10.94
C LEU A 54 -1.22 5.54 11.94
N ASP A 55 -1.07 4.83 13.05
CA ASP A 55 -0.01 5.11 14.04
C ASP A 55 1.41 4.90 13.45
N GLU A 56 1.57 3.90 12.58
CA GLU A 56 2.84 3.65 11.88
C GLU A 56 3.15 4.77 10.88
N ILE A 57 2.12 5.30 10.21
CA ILE A 57 2.26 6.46 9.31
C ILE A 57 2.70 7.70 10.10
N VAL A 58 2.13 7.92 11.29
CA VAL A 58 2.51 9.04 12.16
C VAL A 58 3.97 8.92 12.61
N ALA A 59 4.42 7.73 12.96
CA ALA A 59 5.81 7.48 13.35
C ALA A 59 6.81 7.48 12.17
N SER A 60 6.32 7.30 10.93
CA SER A 60 7.16 7.26 9.72
C SER A 60 7.75 8.62 9.34
N PRO A 61 8.77 8.72 8.46
CA PRO A 61 9.23 9.99 7.92
C PRO A 61 8.35 10.57 6.79
N LEU A 62 7.21 9.96 6.47
CA LEU A 62 6.34 10.41 5.39
C LEU A 62 5.71 11.78 5.69
N LYS A 63 5.61 12.62 4.66
CA LYS A 63 4.85 13.88 4.72
C LYS A 63 3.44 13.67 4.21
N ILE A 64 2.43 14.23 4.88
CA ILE A 64 1.04 14.01 4.52
C ILE A 64 0.47 15.24 3.83
N LEU A 65 -0.15 15.00 2.67
CA LEU A 65 -0.88 15.99 1.89
C LEU A 65 -2.37 15.67 1.94
N VAL A 66 -3.20 16.70 1.82
CA VAL A 66 -4.66 16.59 1.88
C VAL A 66 -5.24 17.17 0.60
N HIS A 67 -6.24 16.50 0.03
CA HIS A 67 -6.97 17.04 -1.11
C HIS A 67 -7.77 18.28 -0.71
N ASP A 68 -7.54 19.40 -1.42
CA ASP A 68 -8.23 20.67 -1.17
C ASP A 68 -9.70 20.60 -1.60
N MET A 69 -10.55 20.24 -0.65
CA MET A 69 -12.00 20.27 -0.79
C MET A 69 -12.58 21.23 0.25
N PRO A 70 -13.72 21.88 -0.03
CA PRO A 70 -14.32 22.87 0.87
C PRO A 70 -14.61 22.30 2.27
N TYR A 71 -14.88 20.99 2.37
CA TYR A 71 -15.12 20.31 3.64
C TYR A 71 -13.85 19.78 4.33
N SER A 72 -12.73 19.60 3.62
CA SER A 72 -11.52 18.97 4.17
C SER A 72 -11.01 19.71 5.41
N LYS A 73 -10.92 21.04 5.34
CA LYS A 73 -10.46 21.88 6.47
C LYS A 73 -11.36 21.75 7.69
N HIS A 74 -12.68 21.70 7.48
CA HIS A 74 -13.65 21.56 8.56
C HIS A 74 -13.53 20.18 9.20
N ILE A 75 -13.44 19.12 8.40
CA ILE A 75 -13.32 17.76 8.92
C ILE A 75 -12.03 17.59 9.71
N LEU A 76 -10.88 18.05 9.22
CA LEU A 76 -9.62 17.90 9.97
C LEU A 76 -9.62 18.68 11.29
N LYS A 77 -10.31 19.83 11.34
CA LYS A 77 -10.40 20.65 12.56
C LYS A 77 -11.41 20.11 13.57
N ASP A 78 -12.54 19.59 13.10
CA ASP A 78 -13.71 19.24 13.92
C ASP A 78 -13.78 17.75 14.28
N ASN A 79 -12.87 16.92 13.75
CA ASN A 79 -12.89 15.49 14.03
C ASN A 79 -12.48 15.17 15.48
N ASN A 80 -13.37 14.52 16.22
CA ASN A 80 -13.09 14.02 17.57
C ASN A 80 -12.32 12.68 17.60
N SER A 81 -12.03 12.08 16.45
CA SER A 81 -11.20 10.88 16.40
C SER A 81 -9.77 11.19 16.87
N SER A 82 -9.32 10.47 17.90
CA SER A 82 -7.97 10.63 18.47
C SER A 82 -6.85 10.41 17.45
N LEU A 83 -7.06 9.51 16.48
CA LEU A 83 -6.09 9.18 15.44
C LEU A 83 -5.92 10.30 14.40
N ILE A 84 -7.03 10.82 13.88
CA ILE A 84 -7.00 11.90 12.87
C ILE A 84 -6.40 13.16 13.48
N ARG A 85 -6.73 13.43 14.75
CA ARG A 85 -6.17 14.56 15.48
C ARG A 85 -4.67 14.41 15.75
N LYS A 86 -4.19 13.19 16.07
CA LYS A 86 -2.74 12.91 16.16
C LYS A 86 -2.04 13.17 14.83
N VAL A 87 -2.57 12.64 13.73
CA VAL A 87 -2.00 12.89 12.39
C VAL A 87 -1.98 14.40 12.08
N TYR A 88 -3.06 15.11 12.36
CA TYR A 88 -3.15 16.54 12.10
C TYR A 88 -2.12 17.36 12.93
N HIS A 89 -1.98 17.07 14.22
CA HIS A 89 -1.04 17.82 15.05
C HIS A 89 0.42 17.39 14.85
N GLU A 90 0.70 16.09 14.82
CA GLU A 90 2.06 15.55 14.79
C GLU A 90 2.68 15.51 13.40
N LYS A 91 1.86 15.42 12.34
CA LYS A 91 2.36 15.41 10.96
C LYS A 91 2.09 16.69 10.20
N ILE A 92 0.86 17.20 10.26
CA ILE A 92 0.47 18.34 9.41
C ILE A 92 0.97 19.66 10.00
N ILE A 93 0.67 19.94 11.27
CA ILE A 93 1.07 21.19 11.93
C ILE A 93 2.58 21.21 12.25
N ALA A 94 3.16 20.08 12.64
CA ALA A 94 4.58 20.01 13.01
C ALA A 94 5.52 20.24 11.82
N ASP A 95 5.22 19.67 10.64
CA ASP A 95 6.07 19.83 9.44
C ASP A 95 5.79 21.13 8.68
N GLN A 96 4.58 21.70 8.78
CA GLN A 96 4.16 22.88 8.01
C GLN A 96 3.35 23.86 8.87
N PRO A 97 4.00 24.82 9.57
CA PRO A 97 3.32 25.79 10.43
C PRO A 97 2.37 26.72 9.65
N GLU A 98 2.69 26.98 8.38
CA GLU A 98 1.76 27.57 7.43
C GLU A 98 1.09 26.44 6.66
N LEU A 99 -0.22 26.22 6.87
CA LEU A 99 -1.00 25.22 6.11
C LEU A 99 -1.01 25.46 4.58
N CYS A 100 -0.35 26.52 4.11
CA CYS A 100 -0.04 26.87 2.73
C CYS A 100 0.90 25.83 2.09
N GLY A 101 0.40 24.62 1.82
CA GLY A 101 1.17 23.57 1.14
C GLY A 101 0.68 22.16 1.41
N VAL A 102 -0.11 22.00 2.48
CA VAL A 102 -0.75 20.73 2.87
C VAL A 102 -1.92 20.42 1.94
N PHE A 103 -2.74 21.43 1.66
CA PHE A 103 -3.90 21.32 0.79
C PHE A 103 -3.47 21.48 -0.67
N VAL A 104 -3.66 20.43 -1.45
CA VAL A 104 -3.25 20.39 -2.86
C VAL A 104 -4.38 19.81 -3.71
N ASN A 105 -4.38 20.14 -5.01
CA ASN A 105 -5.28 19.51 -5.98
C ASN A 105 -4.94 18.02 -6.14
N ILE A 106 -5.92 17.22 -6.57
CA ILE A 106 -5.79 15.77 -6.79
C ILE A 106 -4.60 15.43 -7.68
N GLU A 107 -4.43 16.16 -8.79
CA GLU A 107 -3.37 15.89 -9.76
C GLU A 107 -1.97 16.10 -9.16
N THR A 108 -1.80 17.18 -8.41
CA THR A 108 -0.53 17.51 -7.76
C THR A 108 -0.23 16.55 -6.61
N GLY A 109 -1.26 16.15 -5.85
CA GLY A 109 -1.12 15.17 -4.79
C GLY A 109 -0.65 13.82 -5.31
N VAL A 110 -1.30 13.29 -6.35
CA VAL A 110 -0.94 12.01 -6.98
C VAL A 110 0.49 12.04 -7.54
N GLU A 111 0.90 13.14 -8.17
CA GLU A 111 2.26 13.26 -8.71
C GLU A 111 3.34 13.33 -7.60
N LYS A 112 3.02 13.96 -6.46
CA LYS A 112 3.92 14.01 -5.30
C LYS A 112 4.08 12.64 -4.63
N VAL A 113 3.02 11.82 -4.58
CA VAL A 113 3.12 10.43 -4.09
C VAL A 113 4.00 9.59 -5.02
N ARG A 114 3.92 9.80 -6.33
CA ARG A 114 4.75 9.09 -7.30
C ARG A 114 6.24 9.44 -7.17
N SER A 115 6.55 10.72 -6.98
CA SER A 115 7.92 11.24 -7.05
C SER A 115 8.65 11.29 -5.70
N GLY A 116 7.96 11.16 -4.57
CA GLY A 116 8.57 11.34 -3.26
C GLY A 116 7.89 10.59 -2.12
N LEU A 117 8.48 10.73 -0.94
CA LEU A 117 8.01 10.15 0.33
C LEU A 117 6.82 10.96 0.90
N TYR A 118 5.71 10.93 0.17
CA TYR A 118 4.46 11.60 0.54
C TYR A 118 3.32 10.60 0.68
N GLY A 119 2.51 10.75 1.73
CA GLY A 119 1.17 10.18 1.82
C GLY A 119 0.15 11.22 1.36
N PHE A 120 -0.86 10.80 0.59
CA PHE A 120 -1.90 11.71 0.10
C PHE A 120 -3.28 11.23 0.54
N GLN A 121 -3.97 12.09 1.30
CA GLN A 121 -5.35 11.87 1.70
C GLN A 121 -6.29 12.51 0.68
N ALA A 122 -6.99 11.68 -0.08
CA ALA A 122 -7.96 12.12 -1.08
C ALA A 122 -9.21 11.24 -1.07
N ASP A 123 -10.20 11.64 -1.86
CA ASP A 123 -11.31 10.77 -2.19
C ASP A 123 -10.79 9.59 -3.02
N VAL A 124 -11.24 8.39 -2.64
CA VAL A 124 -10.76 7.13 -3.22
C VAL A 124 -11.06 7.06 -4.71
N LEU A 125 -12.25 7.50 -5.14
CA LEU A 125 -12.67 7.44 -6.54
C LEU A 125 -11.85 8.42 -7.42
N LEU A 126 -11.68 9.65 -6.95
CA LEU A 126 -10.89 10.66 -7.66
C LEU A 126 -9.40 10.26 -7.73
N GLY A 127 -8.87 9.72 -6.63
CA GLY A 127 -7.50 9.20 -6.59
C GLY A 127 -7.28 8.07 -7.59
N TYR A 128 -8.15 7.06 -7.59
CA TYR A 128 -8.05 5.93 -8.52
C TYR A 128 -8.15 6.38 -9.99
N THR A 129 -9.05 7.31 -10.30
CA THR A 129 -9.21 7.82 -11.67
C THR A 129 -7.93 8.47 -12.19
N GLU A 130 -7.28 9.32 -11.39
CA GLU A 130 -6.03 9.97 -11.81
C GLU A 130 -4.84 8.99 -11.85
N ILE A 131 -4.77 8.03 -10.92
CA ILE A 131 -3.74 7.00 -10.89
C ILE A 131 -3.86 6.09 -12.13
N GLU A 132 -5.07 5.65 -12.46
CA GLU A 132 -5.31 4.82 -13.64
C GLU A 132 -4.86 5.52 -14.93
N ARG A 133 -5.08 6.84 -15.01
CA ARG A 133 -4.69 7.66 -16.17
C ARG A 133 -3.18 7.89 -16.29
N LYS A 134 -2.48 8.11 -15.17
CA LYS A 134 -1.07 8.58 -15.17
C LYS A 134 -0.03 7.49 -14.85
N TRP A 135 -0.40 6.44 -14.14
CA TRP A 135 0.54 5.46 -13.59
C TRP A 135 0.58 4.18 -14.41
N THR A 136 1.76 3.58 -14.47
CA THR A 136 1.98 2.25 -15.05
C THR A 136 1.54 1.15 -14.10
N ASP A 137 1.22 -0.04 -14.62
CA ASP A 137 0.74 -1.15 -13.78
C ASP A 137 1.74 -1.59 -12.72
N LYS A 138 3.05 -1.42 -13.00
CA LYS A 138 4.11 -1.69 -12.01
C LYS A 138 4.06 -0.70 -10.84
N GLU A 139 3.82 0.58 -11.11
CA GLU A 139 3.71 1.61 -10.06
C GLU A 139 2.45 1.41 -9.22
N LYS A 140 1.34 0.98 -9.85
CA LYS A 140 0.10 0.66 -9.13
C LYS A 140 0.30 -0.46 -8.10
N CYS A 141 1.11 -1.47 -8.42
CA CYS A 141 1.44 -2.56 -7.48
C CYS A 141 2.31 -2.12 -6.28
N LEU A 142 2.98 -0.97 -6.37
CA LEU A 142 3.79 -0.41 -5.27
C LEU A 142 2.98 0.52 -4.36
N LEU A 143 1.76 0.90 -4.78
CA LEU A 143 0.89 1.74 -4.00
C LEU A 143 0.30 0.96 -2.83
N ASP A 144 0.37 1.56 -1.64
CA ASP A 144 -0.34 1.07 -0.45
C ASP A 144 -1.43 2.08 -0.06
N GLN A 145 -2.56 1.58 0.45
CA GLN A 145 -3.70 2.40 0.83
C GLN A 145 -4.16 2.04 2.25
N ILE A 146 -4.33 3.08 3.07
CA ILE A 146 -4.90 2.96 4.41
C ILE A 146 -6.17 3.82 4.51
N GLY A 147 -7.20 3.27 5.15
CA GLY A 147 -8.42 4.00 5.47
C GLY A 147 -8.13 5.11 6.47
N PHE A 148 -8.19 6.36 6.03
CA PHE A 148 -7.93 7.54 6.86
C PHE A 148 -9.20 8.12 7.48
N LEU A 149 -10.23 8.34 6.65
CA LEU A 149 -11.47 8.98 7.04
C LEU A 149 -12.66 8.16 6.56
N VAL A 150 -13.56 7.83 7.48
CA VAL A 150 -14.88 7.30 7.13
C VAL A 150 -15.82 8.48 7.04
N VAL A 151 -16.07 8.96 5.82
CA VAL A 151 -17.09 9.98 5.59
C VAL A 151 -18.47 9.31 5.72
N PRO A 152 -19.41 9.92 6.46
CA PRO A 152 -20.79 9.43 6.50
C PRO A 152 -21.38 9.49 5.09
N ARG A 153 -22.27 8.54 4.78
CA ARG A 153 -22.95 8.48 3.47
C ARG A 153 -23.53 9.84 3.11
N SER A 154 -23.23 10.31 1.90
CA SER A 154 -23.81 11.53 1.36
C SER A 154 -25.33 11.38 1.31
N ALA A 155 -26.04 12.35 1.89
CA ALA A 155 -27.48 12.45 1.79
C ALA A 155 -27.85 13.54 0.79
N ILE A 156 -28.98 13.37 0.10
CA ILE A 156 -29.51 14.40 -0.79
C ILE A 156 -30.06 15.53 0.11
N PRO A 157 -29.53 16.77 0.00
CA PRO A 157 -30.05 17.88 0.77
C PRO A 157 -31.44 18.24 0.22
N VAL A 158 -32.46 18.10 1.06
CA VAL A 158 -33.84 18.45 0.74
C VAL A 158 -34.24 19.64 1.61
N PRO A 159 -34.87 20.71 1.04
CA PRO A 159 -35.34 21.83 1.83
C PRO A 159 -36.24 21.39 2.99
N PRO A 160 -36.15 22.05 4.16
CA PRO A 160 -37.06 21.76 5.26
C PRO A 160 -38.51 21.92 4.80
N ASN A 161 -39.37 20.96 5.15
CA ASN A 161 -40.80 20.87 4.76
C ASN A 161 -41.10 20.64 3.27
N SER A 162 -40.13 20.18 2.48
CA SER A 162 -40.40 19.73 1.12
C SER A 162 -41.10 18.37 1.09
N GLY A 163 -42.18 18.26 0.32
CA GLY A 163 -42.89 16.99 0.07
C GLY A 163 -42.05 15.93 -0.65
N TYR A 164 -40.90 16.32 -1.22
CA TYR A 164 -39.97 15.40 -1.89
C TYR A 164 -39.12 14.57 -0.90
N LYS A 165 -39.16 14.88 0.40
CA LYS A 165 -38.41 14.16 1.43
C LYS A 165 -38.73 12.66 1.46
N GLU A 166 -40.00 12.30 1.28
CA GLU A 166 -40.46 10.92 1.31
C GLU A 166 -40.07 10.15 0.04
N VAL A 167 -40.04 10.84 -1.10
CA VAL A 167 -39.60 10.26 -2.39
C VAL A 167 -38.11 9.90 -2.33
N PHE A 168 -37.28 10.82 -1.83
CA PHE A 168 -35.83 10.58 -1.74
C PHE A 168 -35.42 9.67 -0.59
N ARG A 169 -36.31 9.38 0.38
CA ARG A 169 -36.04 8.41 1.46
C ARG A 169 -36.16 6.95 1.00
N GLN A 170 -36.93 6.69 -0.07
CA GLN A 170 -37.17 5.34 -0.59
C GLN A 170 -36.15 4.89 -1.64
N LEU A 171 -35.29 5.81 -2.10
CA LEU A 171 -34.14 5.55 -2.97
C LEU A 171 -32.92 5.12 -2.15
#